data_AF-A0A7N5JDT4-F1
#
_entry.id   AF-A0A7N5JDT4-F1
#
_cell.length_a   1.000
_cell.length_b   1.000
_cell.length_c   1.000
_cell.angle_alpha   90.00
_cell.angle_beta   90.00
_cell.angle_gamma   90.00
#
_symmetry.space_group_name_H-M   'P 1'
#
loop_
_entity.id
_entity.type
_entity.pdbx_description
1 polymer ?
#
loop_
_entity_poly.entity_id
_entity_poly.type
_entity_poly.pdbx_seq_one_letter_code
_entity_poly.pdbx_strand_id
1 'polypeptide(L)'
;MKSRIPVVLLACGSFNPITNMHLRLFEVARDHLHQTGMYQVIGGIISPVNDNYRKKDLVAAHHRVAMARLALQTSDWVRVDPWESEQVQWMETVKVLSCARAEAPLRGRCPEDLPDPQPLERRTHPGDSGEVWRGVREPDGPQPEGIHLALAHPAPVPAQHSPGQGARAE
;
A
#
# COMPACT_ATOMS: atom_id res chain seq x y z
N MET A 1 -21.74 -6.09 -28.07
CA MET A 1 -20.28 -6.14 -27.79
C MET A 1 -20.09 -6.88 -26.47
N LYS A 2 -19.18 -7.86 -26.38
CA LYS A 2 -18.92 -8.55 -25.10
C LYS A 2 -18.16 -7.58 -24.18
N SER A 3 -18.67 -7.36 -22.97
CA SER A 3 -17.96 -6.57 -21.96
C SER A 3 -16.72 -7.32 -21.49
N ARG A 4 -15.60 -6.61 -21.34
CA ARG A 4 -14.36 -7.17 -20.79
C ARG A 4 -14.47 -7.33 -19.28
N ILE A 5 -13.80 -8.33 -18.73
CA ILE A 5 -13.74 -8.54 -17.28
C ILE A 5 -12.72 -7.54 -16.69
N PRO A 6 -13.12 -6.65 -15.76
CA PRO A 6 -12.19 -5.75 -15.12
C PRO A 6 -11.23 -6.53 -14.21
N VAL A 7 -9.95 -6.18 -14.23
CA VAL A 7 -8.88 -6.84 -13.47
C VAL A 7 -8.02 -5.80 -12.77
N VAL A 8 -7.67 -6.06 -11.51
CA VAL A 8 -6.62 -5.36 -10.78
C VAL A 8 -5.44 -6.31 -10.62
N LEU A 9 -4.23 -5.84 -10.92
CA LEU A 9 -3.00 -6.61 -10.75
C LEU A 9 -2.38 -6.31 -9.39
N LEU A 10 -2.00 -7.34 -8.64
CA LEU A 10 -1.32 -7.22 -7.35
C LEU A 10 0.06 -7.88 -7.43
N ALA A 11 1.11 -7.15 -7.05
CA ALA A 11 2.45 -7.68 -6.87
C ALA A 11 2.90 -7.49 -5.42
N CYS A 12 2.94 -8.59 -4.66
CA CYS A 12 3.57 -8.64 -3.35
C CYS A 12 5.07 -8.94 -3.48
N GLY A 13 5.89 -8.29 -2.66
CA GLY A 13 7.33 -8.56 -2.70
C GLY A 13 8.14 -7.65 -1.78
N SER A 14 9.46 -7.91 -1.72
CA SER A 14 10.33 -7.08 -0.88
C SER A 14 10.45 -5.65 -1.41
N PHE A 15 10.64 -5.46 -2.72
CA PHE A 15 10.96 -4.17 -3.34
C PHE A 15 12.10 -3.44 -2.61
N ASN A 16 13.26 -4.12 -2.52
CA ASN A 16 14.42 -3.72 -1.72
C ASN A 16 15.69 -3.49 -2.57
N PRO A 17 15.79 -2.38 -3.34
CA PRO A 17 14.73 -1.43 -3.66
C PRO A 17 13.84 -1.91 -4.83
N ILE A 18 12.84 -1.12 -5.20
CA ILE A 18 12.11 -1.28 -6.46
C ILE A 18 13.08 -1.12 -7.66
N THR A 19 12.76 -1.74 -8.80
CA THR A 19 13.62 -1.73 -10.00
C THR A 19 12.77 -1.61 -11.25
N ASN A 20 13.39 -1.26 -12.38
CA ASN A 20 12.72 -1.20 -13.68
C ASN A 20 12.11 -2.54 -14.10
N MET A 21 12.67 -3.66 -13.66
CA MET A 21 12.10 -4.99 -13.94
C MET A 21 10.78 -5.21 -13.22
N HIS A 22 10.63 -4.72 -11.99
CA HIS A 22 9.36 -4.76 -11.26
C HIS A 22 8.30 -3.92 -11.98
N LEU A 23 8.67 -2.75 -12.50
CA LEU A 23 7.76 -1.90 -13.26
C LEU A 23 7.37 -2.54 -14.60
N ARG A 24 8.34 -3.12 -15.32
CA ARG A 24 8.10 -3.78 -16.60
C ARG A 24 7.16 -4.99 -16.47
N LEU A 25 7.18 -5.68 -15.33
CA LEU A 25 6.27 -6.79 -15.05
C LEU A 25 4.79 -6.38 -15.19
N PHE A 26 4.42 -5.21 -14.67
CA PHE A 26 3.06 -4.69 -14.76
C PHE A 26 2.65 -4.41 -16.21
N GLU A 27 3.52 -3.73 -16.96
CA GLU A 27 3.27 -3.38 -18.36
C GLU A 27 3.07 -4.64 -19.23
N VAL A 28 3.96 -5.62 -19.10
CA VAL A 28 3.87 -6.88 -19.86
C VAL A 28 2.61 -7.67 -19.49
N ALA A 29 2.27 -7.73 -18.20
CA ALA A 29 1.07 -8.42 -17.75
C ALA A 29 -0.22 -7.73 -18.25
N ARG A 30 -0.25 -6.40 -18.24
CA ARG A 30 -1.37 -5.60 -18.76
C ARG A 30 -1.59 -5.85 -20.25
N ASP A 31 -0.53 -5.72 -21.04
CA ASP A 31 -0.57 -5.95 -22.49
C ASP A 31 -1.06 -7.36 -22.80
N HIS A 32 -0.53 -8.37 -22.11
CA HIS A 32 -0.93 -9.76 -22.29
C HIS A 32 -2.42 -9.98 -22.02
N LEU A 33 -2.94 -9.45 -20.88
CA LEU A 33 -4.35 -9.61 -20.53
C LEU A 33 -5.27 -8.89 -21.52
N HIS A 34 -4.90 -7.70 -21.98
CA HIS A 34 -5.66 -6.97 -23.01
C HIS A 34 -5.65 -7.70 -24.36
N GLN A 35 -4.53 -8.31 -24.76
CA GLN A 35 -4.41 -9.07 -26.01
C GLN A 35 -5.35 -10.28 -26.08
N THR A 36 -5.72 -10.88 -24.94
CA THR A 36 -6.73 -11.95 -24.91
C THR A 36 -8.11 -11.50 -25.39
N GLY A 37 -8.39 -10.19 -25.38
CA GLY A 37 -9.70 -9.61 -25.67
C GLY A 37 -10.75 -9.85 -24.57
N MET A 38 -10.42 -10.61 -23.52
CA MET A 38 -11.36 -10.98 -22.44
C MET A 38 -11.28 -10.04 -21.25
N TYR A 39 -10.12 -9.45 -20.99
CA TYR A 39 -9.85 -8.71 -19.76
C TYR A 39 -9.55 -7.23 -20.03
N GLN A 40 -9.89 -6.38 -19.06
CA GLN A 40 -9.53 -4.98 -19.00
C GLN A 40 -8.83 -4.73 -17.67
N VAL A 41 -7.51 -4.58 -17.68
CA VAL A 41 -6.78 -4.12 -16.49
C VAL A 41 -7.21 -2.68 -16.17
N ILE A 42 -7.67 -2.45 -14.95
CA ILE A 42 -8.17 -1.18 -14.44
C ILE A 42 -7.29 -0.59 -13.32
N GLY A 43 -6.26 -1.32 -12.89
CA GLY A 43 -5.30 -0.85 -11.90
C GLY A 43 -4.22 -1.86 -11.58
N GLY A 44 -3.11 -1.39 -11.02
CA GLY A 44 -2.01 -2.18 -10.49
C GLY A 44 -1.65 -1.76 -9.07
N ILE A 45 -1.27 -2.71 -8.22
CA ILE A 45 -0.90 -2.51 -6.83
C ILE A 45 0.46 -3.16 -6.56
N ILE A 46 1.42 -2.34 -6.14
CA ILE A 46 2.67 -2.79 -5.52
C ILE A 46 2.44 -2.85 -4.01
N SER A 47 2.62 -4.03 -3.42
CA SER A 47 2.46 -4.27 -1.97
C SER A 47 3.81 -4.65 -1.35
N PRO A 48 4.53 -3.69 -0.74
CA PRO A 48 5.77 -4.00 -0.05
C PRO A 48 5.54 -4.88 1.17
N VAL A 49 6.38 -5.91 1.30
CA VAL A 49 6.30 -6.85 2.43
C VAL A 49 6.54 -6.15 3.76
N ASN A 50 5.95 -6.66 4.83
CA ASN A 50 6.24 -6.23 6.21
C ASN A 50 7.70 -6.53 6.63
N ASP A 51 8.25 -5.68 7.52
CA ASP A 51 9.62 -5.83 8.02
C ASP A 51 9.82 -7.13 8.84
N ASN A 52 8.76 -7.65 9.48
CA ASN A 52 8.79 -8.92 10.20
C ASN A 52 8.81 -10.16 9.29
N TYR A 53 8.91 -9.99 7.96
CA TYR A 53 9.25 -11.08 7.04
C TYR A 53 10.67 -11.63 7.29
N ARG A 54 11.54 -10.88 7.98
CA ARG A 54 12.88 -11.32 8.42
C ARG A 54 13.83 -11.71 7.28
N LYS A 55 13.67 -11.14 6.09
CA LYS A 55 14.69 -11.23 5.04
C LYS A 55 15.95 -10.47 5.48
N LYS A 56 17.12 -11.10 5.34
CA LYS A 56 18.41 -10.47 5.63
C LYS A 56 18.57 -9.19 4.78
N ASP A 57 19.03 -8.12 5.41
CA ASP A 57 19.29 -6.82 4.78
C ASP A 57 18.04 -6.16 4.13
N LEU A 58 16.85 -6.47 4.65
CA LEU A 58 15.62 -5.77 4.26
C LEU A 58 15.63 -4.35 4.81
N VAL A 59 15.66 -3.35 3.93
CA VAL A 59 15.51 -1.95 4.31
C VAL A 59 14.12 -1.73 4.91
N ALA A 60 14.00 -0.84 5.89
CA ALA A 60 12.73 -0.54 6.55
C ALA A 60 11.59 -0.25 5.56
N ALA A 61 10.39 -0.74 5.88
CA ALA A 61 9.21 -0.66 5.04
C ALA A 61 8.92 0.74 4.51
N HIS A 62 8.98 1.75 5.37
CA HIS A 62 8.68 3.14 5.00
C HIS A 62 9.61 3.67 3.89
N HIS A 63 10.89 3.28 3.87
CA HIS A 63 11.80 3.63 2.77
C HIS A 63 11.43 2.91 1.48
N ARG A 64 11.07 1.62 1.56
CA ARG A 64 10.66 0.84 0.37
C ARG A 64 9.36 1.36 -0.23
N VAL A 65 8.39 1.71 0.61
CA VAL A 65 7.15 2.38 0.21
C VAL A 65 7.45 3.73 -0.45
N ALA A 66 8.33 4.55 0.14
CA ALA A 66 8.70 5.84 -0.44
C ALA A 66 9.39 5.69 -1.80
N MET A 67 10.35 4.78 -1.93
CA MET A 67 11.02 4.49 -3.20
C MET A 67 10.04 3.99 -4.27
N ALA A 68 9.12 3.08 -3.90
CA ALA A 68 8.07 2.62 -4.81
C ALA A 68 7.15 3.76 -5.25
N ARG A 69 6.76 4.66 -4.33
CA ARG A 69 5.95 5.84 -4.64
C ARG A 69 6.66 6.77 -5.63
N LEU A 70 7.96 7.03 -5.44
CA LEU A 70 8.78 7.83 -6.36
C LEU A 70 8.89 7.17 -7.74
N ALA A 71 9.17 5.86 -7.78
CA ALA A 71 9.28 5.11 -9.03
C ALA A 71 7.97 5.05 -9.84
N LEU A 72 6.83 5.21 -9.17
CA LEU A 72 5.50 5.20 -9.78
C LEU A 72 4.96 6.59 -10.13
N GLN A 73 5.71 7.68 -9.91
CA GLN A 73 5.23 9.05 -10.19
C GLN A 73 4.81 9.27 -11.64
N THR A 74 5.40 8.55 -12.59
CA THR A 74 5.09 8.62 -14.02
C THR A 74 4.08 7.56 -14.46
N SER A 75 3.56 6.73 -13.54
CA SER A 75 2.52 5.76 -13.83
C SER A 75 1.15 6.35 -13.52
N ASP A 76 0.20 6.19 -14.44
CA ASP A 76 -1.19 6.62 -14.30
C ASP A 76 -2.12 5.52 -13.77
N TRP A 77 -1.63 4.28 -13.65
CA TRP A 77 -2.48 3.11 -13.37
C TRP A 77 -1.95 2.16 -12.29
N VAL A 78 -0.66 2.26 -11.92
CA VAL A 78 -0.06 1.46 -10.84
C VAL A 78 0.20 2.35 -9.63
N ARG A 79 -0.25 1.89 -8.46
CA ARG A 79 -0.01 2.55 -7.16
C ARG A 79 0.76 1.64 -6.22
N VAL A 80 1.42 2.24 -5.23
CA VAL A 80 1.91 1.53 -4.05
C VAL A 80 0.83 1.51 -2.97
N ASP A 81 0.66 0.37 -2.32
CA ASP A 81 -0.20 0.20 -1.14
C ASP A 81 0.66 -0.21 0.07
N PRO A 82 0.72 0.61 1.13
CA PRO A 82 1.51 0.27 2.31
C PRO A 82 0.82 -0.69 3.26
N TRP A 83 -0.45 -1.07 3.05
CA TRP A 83 -1.26 -1.82 4.01
C TRP A 83 -0.56 -3.08 4.55
N GLU A 84 0.03 -3.91 3.68
CA GLU A 84 0.76 -5.12 4.09
C GLU A 84 1.94 -4.77 5.01
N SER A 85 2.67 -3.72 4.64
CA SER A 85 3.85 -3.30 5.38
C SER A 85 3.55 -2.64 6.73
N GLU A 86 2.35 -2.08 6.89
CA GLU A 86 1.87 -1.44 8.11
C GLU A 86 1.27 -2.42 9.12
N GLN A 87 1.09 -3.70 8.75
CA GLN A 87 0.60 -4.71 9.67
C GLN A 87 1.62 -4.98 10.81
N VAL A 88 1.12 -5.43 11.96
CA VAL A 88 1.98 -5.72 13.13
C VAL A 88 2.93 -6.90 12.86
N GLN A 89 2.54 -7.84 12.00
CA GLN A 89 3.30 -9.03 11.66
C GLN A 89 3.27 -9.25 10.14
N TRP A 90 4.15 -10.12 9.65
CA TRP A 90 4.08 -10.56 8.25
C TRP A 90 2.74 -11.25 7.95
N MET A 91 2.21 -10.97 6.76
CA MET A 91 0.95 -11.51 6.28
C MET A 91 1.18 -12.43 5.09
N GLU A 92 0.51 -13.58 5.10
CA GLU A 92 0.47 -14.46 3.94
C GLU A 92 -0.19 -13.74 2.75
N THR A 93 0.35 -13.94 1.56
CA THR A 93 -0.12 -13.27 0.33
C THR A 93 -1.61 -13.48 0.07
N VAL A 94 -2.19 -14.62 0.46
CA VAL A 94 -3.64 -14.86 0.34
C VAL A 94 -4.48 -13.88 1.17
N LYS A 95 -3.97 -13.44 2.32
CA LYS A 95 -4.62 -12.44 3.17
C LYS A 95 -4.49 -11.05 2.57
N VAL A 96 -3.33 -10.73 1.99
CA VAL A 96 -3.12 -9.46 1.25
C VAL A 96 -4.06 -9.39 0.04
N LEU A 97 -4.18 -10.48 -0.73
CA LEU A 97 -5.12 -10.58 -1.86
C LEU A 97 -6.56 -10.39 -1.40
N SER A 98 -6.94 -10.95 -0.25
CA SER A 98 -8.29 -10.83 0.31
C SER A 98 -8.59 -9.38 0.71
N CYS A 99 -7.64 -8.68 1.32
CA CYS A 99 -7.76 -7.26 1.64
C CYS A 99 -7.87 -6.39 0.38
N ALA A 100 -6.95 -6.56 -0.58
CA ALA A 100 -6.97 -5.82 -1.84
C ALA A 100 -8.27 -6.03 -2.62
N ARG A 101 -8.85 -7.25 -2.57
CA ARG A 101 -10.14 -7.55 -3.18
C ARG A 101 -11.31 -6.84 -2.50
N ALA A 102 -11.27 -6.68 -1.18
CA ALA A 102 -12.31 -5.98 -0.43
C ALA A 102 -12.31 -4.47 -0.72
N GLU A 103 -11.13 -3.89 -0.98
CA GLU A 103 -10.97 -2.48 -1.36
C GLU A 103 -11.23 -2.22 -2.85
N ALA A 104 -10.96 -3.21 -3.70
CA ALA A 104 -11.28 -3.12 -5.11
C ALA A 104 -12.78 -2.83 -5.25
N PRO A 105 -13.20 -1.93 -6.17
CA PRO A 105 -14.62 -1.69 -6.44
C PRO A 105 -15.27 -3.00 -6.92
N LEU A 106 -15.82 -3.77 -5.97
CA LEU A 106 -16.52 -5.01 -6.26
C LEU A 106 -17.77 -4.64 -7.06
N ARG A 107 -17.72 -4.98 -8.34
CA ARG A 107 -18.75 -4.89 -9.39
C ARG A 107 -20.17 -4.50 -8.94
N GLY A 108 -20.64 -3.43 -9.59
CA GLY A 108 -22.05 -3.08 -9.75
C GLY A 108 -22.33 -1.98 -10.79
N ARG A 109 -21.33 -1.21 -11.23
CA ARG A 109 -21.52 -0.18 -12.26
C ARG A 109 -20.61 -0.42 -13.47
N CYS A 110 -21.19 -0.31 -14.65
CA CYS A 110 -20.43 -0.22 -15.89
C CYS A 110 -19.59 1.07 -15.87
N PRO A 111 -18.46 1.13 -16.59
CA PRO A 111 -17.68 2.36 -16.74
C PRO A 111 -18.49 3.53 -17.34
N GLU A 112 -19.58 3.24 -18.05
CA GLU A 112 -20.51 4.24 -18.60
C GLU A 112 -21.27 5.04 -17.51
N ASP A 113 -21.28 4.57 -16.26
CA ASP A 113 -21.95 5.23 -15.12
C ASP A 113 -20.98 5.96 -14.19
N LEU A 114 -19.68 6.02 -14.53
CA LEU A 114 -18.73 6.88 -13.82
C LEU A 114 -18.87 8.30 -14.38
N PRO A 115 -19.27 9.31 -13.58
CA PRO A 115 -19.18 10.68 -14.04
C PRO A 115 -17.72 10.95 -14.41
N ASP A 116 -17.50 11.60 -15.56
CA ASP A 116 -16.17 12.03 -16.00
C ASP A 116 -15.38 12.59 -14.81
N PRO A 117 -14.09 12.24 -14.66
CA PRO A 117 -13.27 12.81 -13.61
C PRO A 117 -13.29 14.33 -13.77
N GLN A 118 -14.06 14.99 -12.91
CA GLN A 118 -14.13 16.44 -12.85
C GLN A 118 -12.71 16.93 -12.55
N PRO A 119 -12.20 17.93 -13.29
CA PRO A 119 -10.92 18.54 -12.96
C PRO A 119 -10.96 18.93 -11.48
N LEU A 120 -9.94 18.50 -10.72
CA LEU A 120 -9.83 18.81 -9.30
C LEU A 120 -9.70 20.34 -9.15
N GLU A 121 -10.81 21.03 -8.97
CA GLU A 121 -10.79 22.45 -8.68
C GLU A 121 -10.02 22.67 -7.38
N ARG A 122 -9.05 23.58 -7.43
CA ARG A 122 -8.24 23.96 -6.28
C ARG A 122 -9.18 24.36 -5.13
N ARG A 123 -9.19 23.57 -4.06
CA ARG A 123 -9.81 24.00 -2.81
C ARG A 123 -8.94 25.09 -2.20
N THR A 124 -9.31 26.35 -2.44
CA THR A 124 -8.83 27.46 -1.61
C THR A 124 -9.54 27.40 -0.26
N HIS A 125 -8.76 27.20 0.81
CA HIS A 125 -9.26 27.36 2.17
C HIS A 125 -9.34 28.87 2.50
N PRO A 126 -10.31 29.31 3.33
CA PRO A 126 -10.34 30.70 3.78
C PRO A 126 -9.14 30.93 4.70
N GLY A 127 -8.18 31.72 4.23
CA GLY A 127 -6.91 32.00 4.93
C GLY A 127 -5.66 31.92 4.04
N ASP A 128 -5.80 31.50 2.78
CA ASP A 128 -4.68 31.46 1.83
C ASP A 128 -4.35 32.87 1.30
N SER A 129 -3.68 33.69 2.11
CA SER A 129 -2.99 34.89 1.61
C SER A 129 -1.81 34.41 0.76
N GLY A 130 -1.96 34.54 -0.56
CA GLY A 130 -1.03 34.02 -1.57
C GLY A 130 0.38 34.58 -1.48
N GLU A 131 1.19 34.02 -0.58
CA GLU A 131 2.62 34.27 -0.50
C GLU A 131 3.40 33.07 -1.02
N VAL A 132 4.05 33.29 -2.17
CA VAL A 132 5.01 32.41 -2.80
C VAL A 132 6.29 32.41 -1.97
N TRP A 133 6.59 31.30 -1.28
CA TRP A 133 7.86 31.17 -0.56
C TRP A 133 9.00 30.83 -1.51
N ARG A 134 9.83 31.84 -1.80
CA ARG A 134 11.11 31.73 -2.50
C ARG A 134 12.25 31.70 -1.45
N GLY A 135 13.01 30.61 -1.40
CA GLY A 135 14.45 30.65 -1.02
C GLY A 135 14.85 30.37 0.44
N VAL A 136 15.72 29.36 0.59
CA VAL A 136 16.97 29.27 1.39
C VAL A 136 17.00 29.74 2.86
N ARG A 137 17.13 28.71 3.74
CA ARG A 137 17.92 28.50 5.00
C ARG A 137 18.38 29.70 5.86
N GLU A 138 18.16 29.58 7.19
CA GLU A 138 19.18 29.51 8.27
C GLU A 138 18.52 29.06 9.61
N PRO A 139 19.29 28.56 10.60
CA PRO A 139 18.83 27.88 11.81
C PRO A 139 18.77 28.82 13.04
N ASP A 140 17.74 28.67 13.87
CA ASP A 140 17.66 28.93 15.32
C ASP A 140 16.25 29.40 15.71
N GLY A 141 15.56 28.62 16.54
CA GLY A 141 14.24 28.96 17.10
C GLY A 141 13.56 27.77 17.78
N PRO A 142 12.84 27.97 18.89
CA PRO A 142 12.74 27.00 19.99
C PRO A 142 11.76 25.85 19.70
N GLN A 143 12.07 24.67 20.26
CA GLN A 143 11.19 23.51 20.21
C GLN A 143 9.87 23.77 20.94
N PRO A 144 8.71 23.47 20.34
CA PRO A 144 7.46 23.46 21.07
C PRO A 144 7.28 22.14 21.84
N GLU A 145 6.89 22.32 23.09
CA GLU A 145 6.74 21.32 24.13
C GLU A 145 5.57 20.36 23.90
N GLY A 146 5.80 19.09 24.22
CA GLY A 146 4.87 18.15 24.83
C GLY A 146 3.43 18.06 24.30
N ILE A 147 3.19 17.17 23.35
CA ILE A 147 1.90 16.47 23.23
C ILE A 147 2.05 15.05 23.80
N HIS A 148 1.58 14.86 25.03
CA HIS A 148 1.37 13.55 25.63
C HIS A 148 0.27 12.81 24.87
N LEU A 149 0.65 11.90 23.98
CA LEU A 149 -0.27 10.92 23.41
C LEU A 149 -0.43 9.76 24.41
N ALA A 150 -1.56 9.71 25.10
CA ALA A 150 -1.90 8.61 25.99
C ALA A 150 -2.05 7.30 25.19
N LEU A 151 -1.07 6.41 25.31
CA LEU A 151 -1.17 5.03 24.85
C LEU A 151 -2.20 4.29 25.71
N ALA A 152 -3.31 3.90 25.11
CA ALA A 152 -4.21 2.92 25.71
C ALA A 152 -3.49 1.57 25.79
N HIS A 153 -3.23 1.10 27.01
CA HIS A 153 -2.73 -0.25 27.26
C HIS A 153 -3.73 -1.29 26.72
N PRO A 154 -3.29 -2.33 25.99
CA PRO A 154 -4.13 -3.49 25.77
C PRO A 154 -4.33 -4.24 27.09
N ALA A 155 -5.56 -4.73 27.33
CA ALA A 155 -5.93 -5.54 28.48
C ALA A 155 -5.06 -6.82 28.60
N PRO A 156 -4.78 -7.32 29.82
CA PRO A 156 -4.00 -8.52 30.01
C PRO A 156 -4.74 -9.76 29.47
N VAL A 157 -4.05 -10.54 28.66
CA VAL A 157 -4.49 -11.87 28.20
C VAL A 157 -4.42 -12.86 29.37
N PRO A 158 -5.45 -13.66 29.65
CA PRO A 158 -5.40 -14.64 30.74
C PRO A 158 -4.35 -15.72 30.49
N ALA A 159 -3.63 -16.10 31.55
CA ALA A 159 -2.55 -17.08 31.53
C ALA A 159 -3.04 -18.43 31.00
N GLN A 160 -2.42 -18.91 29.92
CA GLN A 160 -2.56 -20.30 29.48
C GLN A 160 -1.66 -21.18 30.35
N HIS A 161 -2.25 -22.22 30.93
CA HIS A 161 -1.58 -23.24 31.72
C HIS A 161 -0.46 -23.95 30.93
N SER A 162 0.71 -24.08 31.54
CA SER A 162 1.77 -25.00 31.10
C SER A 162 1.29 -26.46 31.18
N PRO A 163 1.51 -27.30 30.16
CA PRO A 163 1.37 -28.74 30.34
C PRO A 163 2.57 -29.26 31.15
N GLY A 164 2.25 -29.87 32.29
CA GLY A 164 3.20 -30.55 33.16
C GLY A 164 3.87 -31.73 32.49
N GLN A 165 5.11 -31.96 32.91
CA GLN A 165 5.87 -33.17 32.65
C GLN A 165 5.21 -34.38 33.31
N GLY A 166 5.24 -35.53 32.62
CA GLY A 166 5.29 -36.84 33.26
C GLY A 166 4.06 -37.74 33.07
N ALA A 167 4.16 -38.67 32.12
CA ALA A 167 3.69 -40.03 32.32
C ALA A 167 4.46 -40.98 31.39
N ARG A 168 5.34 -41.80 31.99
CA ARG A 168 5.76 -43.09 31.45
C ARG A 168 4.56 -44.03 31.43
N ALA A 169 4.40 -44.80 30.36
CA ALA A 169 3.85 -46.15 30.39
C ALA A 169 4.31 -46.88 29.12
N GLU A 170 4.94 -48.03 29.35
CA GLU A 170 5.29 -49.18 28.49
C GLU A 170 5.49 -49.03 26.97
#